data_AF-A0A359CL78-F1
#
_entry.id   AF-A0A359CL78-F1
#
_cell.length_a   1.000
_cell.length_b   1.000
_cell.length_c   1.000
_cell.angle_alpha   90.00
_cell.angle_beta   90.00
_cell.angle_gamma   90.00
#
_symmetry.space_group_name_H-M   'P 1'
#
loop_
_entity.id
_entity.type
_entity.pdbx_description
1 polymer ?
#
loop_
_entity_poly.entity_id
_entity_poly.type
_entity_poly.pdbx_seq_one_letter_code
_entity_poly.pdbx_strand_id
1 'polypeptide(L)'
;MGGCDDKSDDLVWKISPESGQTVIQNEVDGIIFKFCLLNEAGNPATVFKEGENFTFYFSVTNNRNKKLFFAPDFAYSNENGFCDVYTSDGQNIGMPYKFLQALMIGSGAYPFESGESKVFQVQWTDNRDAPWNWEKGTYESSHQAPLIKGHYYTEFKHQFWFDGTSDNSDIITDILNFKINFKIE
;
A
#
# COMPACT_ATOMS: atom_id res chain seq x y z
N MET A 1 29.92 -20.17 22.37
CA MET A 1 29.96 -19.08 21.37
C MET A 1 28.66 -19.22 20.60
N GLY A 2 27.58 -18.49 20.85
CA GLY A 2 27.46 -17.13 21.34
C GLY A 2 27.00 -16.24 20.18
N GLY A 3 25.68 -16.27 19.90
CA GLY A 3 24.90 -15.20 19.25
C GLY A 3 25.11 -14.96 17.76
N CYS A 4 24.04 -15.15 16.98
CA CYS A 4 23.60 -14.16 15.99
C CYS A 4 22.09 -14.30 15.87
N ASP A 5 21.37 -13.64 16.78
CA ASP A 5 19.99 -13.25 16.53
C ASP A 5 20.06 -12.15 15.47
N ASP A 6 20.11 -12.53 14.19
CA ASP A 6 19.90 -11.60 13.08
C ASP A 6 18.41 -11.27 13.06
N LYS A 7 17.97 -10.44 14.02
CA LYS A 7 16.76 -9.66 13.86
C LYS A 7 17.08 -8.63 12.79
N SER A 8 16.75 -8.92 11.54
CA SER A 8 16.46 -7.84 10.62
C SER A 8 15.32 -7.06 11.28
N ASP A 9 15.63 -5.91 11.85
CA ASP A 9 14.63 -4.95 12.27
C ASP A 9 13.96 -4.46 10.98
N ASP A 10 13.02 -5.24 10.44
CA ASP A 10 12.11 -4.79 9.39
C ASP A 10 11.58 -3.42 9.84
N LEU A 11 11.77 -2.39 9.01
CA LEU A 11 11.27 -1.04 9.31
C LEU A 11 9.74 -1.08 9.29
N VAL A 12 9.14 -1.30 10.46
CA VAL A 12 7.68 -1.33 10.63
C VAL A 12 7.17 0.08 10.90
N TRP A 13 6.47 0.64 9.92
CA TRP A 13 5.71 1.87 10.05
C TRP A 13 4.27 1.54 10.42
N LYS A 14 3.92 1.77 11.68
CA LYS A 14 2.65 1.35 12.28
C LYS A 14 1.87 2.52 12.85
N ILE A 15 0.56 2.54 12.61
CA ILE A 15 -0.39 3.44 13.30
C ILE A 15 -1.54 2.65 13.93
N SER A 16 -2.17 3.23 14.95
CA SER A 16 -3.34 2.66 15.63
C SER A 16 -4.34 3.74 16.03
N PRO A 17 -5.61 3.41 16.28
CA PRO A 17 -6.64 4.39 16.63
C PRO A 17 -6.31 5.23 17.87
N GLU A 18 -5.60 4.64 18.84
CA GLU A 18 -5.24 5.27 20.11
C GLU A 18 -4.14 6.33 19.96
N SER A 19 -3.34 6.24 18.89
CA SER A 19 -2.24 7.18 18.63
C SER A 19 -2.71 8.55 18.14
N GLY A 20 -3.94 8.65 17.63
CA GLY A 20 -4.45 9.84 16.92
C GLY A 20 -3.83 10.08 15.54
N GLN A 21 -2.80 9.32 15.16
CA GLN A 21 -2.21 9.37 13.83
C GLN A 21 -3.03 8.51 12.85
N THR A 22 -3.44 9.11 11.74
CA THR A 22 -4.28 8.45 10.71
C THR A 22 -3.56 8.24 9.38
N VAL A 23 -2.31 8.69 9.28
CA VAL A 23 -1.49 8.61 8.06
C VAL A 23 -0.09 8.15 8.42
N ILE A 24 0.39 7.10 7.77
CA ILE A 24 1.82 6.77 7.70
C ILE A 24 2.40 7.63 6.57
N GLN A 25 3.43 8.43 6.86
CA GLN A 25 4.16 9.18 5.85
C GLN A 25 5.64 9.22 6.23
N ASN A 26 6.49 8.60 5.41
CA ASN A 26 7.94 8.54 5.63
C ASN A 26 8.69 8.71 4.31
N GLU A 27 9.94 9.17 4.40
CA GLU A 27 10.83 9.34 3.25
C GLU A 27 12.03 8.39 3.37
N VAL A 28 12.36 7.70 2.28
CA VAL A 28 13.56 6.87 2.14
C VAL A 28 14.26 7.28 0.85
N ASP A 29 15.52 7.74 0.96
CA ASP A 29 16.35 8.16 -0.18
C ASP A 29 15.67 9.14 -1.16
N GLY A 30 14.86 10.07 -0.64
CA GLY A 30 14.13 11.04 -1.45
C GLY A 30 12.85 10.50 -2.07
N ILE A 31 12.38 9.32 -1.67
CA ILE A 31 11.08 8.77 -2.06
C ILE A 31 10.14 8.84 -0.86
N ILE A 32 9.02 9.55 -1.01
CA ILE A 32 8.00 9.66 0.03
C ILE A 32 6.96 8.56 -0.18
N PHE A 33 6.71 7.79 0.86
CA PHE A 33 5.64 6.81 0.93
C PHE A 33 4.54 7.34 1.84
N LYS A 34 3.29 7.24 1.41
CA LYS A 34 2.13 7.59 2.21
C LYS A 34 1.11 6.46 2.17
N PHE A 35 0.66 6.01 3.34
CA PHE A 35 -0.35 4.97 3.50
C PHE A 35 -1.40 5.39 4.53
N CYS A 36 -2.68 5.33 4.15
CA CYS A 36 -3.80 5.59 5.05
C CYS A 36 -5.08 4.91 4.57
N LEU A 37 -6.04 4.78 5.47
CA LEU A 37 -7.43 4.46 5.13
C LEU A 37 -8.23 5.76 5.11
N LEU A 38 -9.07 5.95 4.10
CA LEU A 38 -9.95 7.12 3.98
C LEU A 38 -11.39 6.72 4.30
N ASN A 39 -12.11 7.58 5.01
CA ASN A 39 -13.55 7.45 5.20
C ASN A 39 -14.33 7.89 3.94
N GLU A 40 -15.67 7.80 3.99
CA GLU A 40 -16.52 8.18 2.84
C GLU A 40 -16.43 9.67 2.46
N ALA A 41 -16.01 10.52 3.39
CA ALA A 41 -15.74 11.94 3.12
C ALA A 41 -14.33 12.18 2.51
N GLY A 42 -13.55 11.13 2.29
CA GLY A 42 -12.18 11.20 1.73
C GLY A 42 -11.11 11.61 2.74
N ASN A 43 -11.42 11.63 4.04
CA ASN A 43 -10.48 12.02 5.10
C ASN A 43 -9.78 10.80 5.71
N PRO A 44 -8.48 10.87 6.01
CA PRO A 44 -7.77 9.79 6.70
C PRO A 44 -8.39 9.47 8.07
N ALA A 45 -8.68 8.19 8.31
CA ALA A 45 -9.30 7.71 9.53
C ALA A 45 -8.82 6.29 9.89
N THR A 46 -8.94 5.93 11.16
CA THR A 46 -8.68 4.59 11.71
C THR A 46 -9.88 4.05 12.51
N VAL A 47 -10.98 4.80 12.49
CA VAL A 47 -12.25 4.48 13.14
C VAL A 47 -13.35 4.75 12.13
N PHE A 48 -14.16 3.75 11.87
CA PHE A 48 -15.27 3.80 10.93
C PHE A 48 -16.54 3.31 11.60
N LYS A 49 -17.70 3.76 11.14
CA LYS A 49 -18.99 3.23 11.61
C LYS A 49 -19.27 1.89 10.94
N GLU A 50 -20.03 1.04 11.62
CA GLU A 50 -20.56 -0.18 11.01
C GLU A 50 -21.36 0.15 9.74
N GLY A 51 -21.05 -0.53 8.64
CA GLY A 51 -21.64 -0.30 7.33
C GLY A 51 -21.02 0.87 6.54
N GLU A 52 -20.17 1.71 7.15
CA GLU A 52 -19.40 2.73 6.44
C GLU A 52 -18.32 2.06 5.59
N ASN A 53 -18.18 2.50 4.35
CA ASN A 53 -17.10 2.03 3.49
C ASN A 53 -15.79 2.79 3.79
N PHE A 54 -14.66 2.16 3.52
CA PHE A 54 -13.35 2.80 3.61
C PHE A 54 -12.54 2.55 2.35
N THR A 55 -11.61 3.45 2.06
CA THR A 55 -10.75 3.39 0.87
C THR A 55 -9.31 3.21 1.29
N PHE A 56 -8.64 2.20 0.76
CA PHE A 56 -7.19 2.11 0.84
C PHE A 56 -6.58 3.20 -0.02
N TYR A 57 -5.67 3.98 0.55
CA TYR A 57 -4.89 4.97 -0.16
C TYR A 57 -3.41 4.69 0.05
N PHE A 58 -2.69 4.46 -1.04
CA PHE A 58 -1.25 4.41 -1.02
C PHE A 58 -0.67 5.31 -2.11
N SER A 59 0.36 6.07 -1.77
CA SER A 59 1.11 6.82 -2.77
C SER A 59 2.62 6.72 -2.57
N VAL A 60 3.32 6.71 -3.70
CA VAL A 60 4.77 6.82 -3.79
C VAL A 60 5.09 8.09 -4.56
N THR A 61 5.90 8.97 -3.99
CA THR A 61 6.24 10.28 -4.57
C THR A 61 7.76 10.40 -4.72
N ASN A 62 8.21 10.77 -5.91
CA ASN A 62 9.61 11.07 -6.15
C ASN A 62 9.91 12.49 -5.66
N ASN A 63 10.45 12.63 -4.45
CA ASN A 63 10.85 13.93 -3.90
C ASN A 63 12.27 14.35 -4.30
N ARG A 64 12.96 13.53 -5.11
CA ARG A 64 14.29 13.88 -5.64
C ARG A 64 14.13 14.86 -6.79
N ASN A 65 15.15 15.69 -7.00
CA ASN A 65 15.29 16.55 -8.17
C ASN A 65 15.77 15.81 -9.44
N LYS A 66 15.57 14.49 -9.50
CA LYS A 66 16.03 13.64 -10.59
C LYS A 66 14.94 12.67 -11.00
N LYS A 67 14.84 12.41 -12.30
CA LYS A 67 14.00 11.36 -12.87
C LYS A 67 14.49 9.98 -12.44
N LEU A 68 13.52 9.11 -12.17
CA LEU A 68 13.70 7.68 -11.99
C LEU A 68 12.77 6.93 -12.94
N PHE A 69 12.80 5.61 -12.90
CA PHE A 69 11.77 4.75 -13.45
C PHE A 69 11.20 3.88 -12.34
N PHE A 70 9.88 3.74 -12.30
CA PHE A 70 9.20 3.03 -11.23
C PHE A 70 8.02 2.25 -11.80
N ALA A 71 8.15 0.93 -11.79
CA ALA A 71 7.02 0.04 -12.03
C ALA A 71 6.40 -0.32 -10.67
N PRO A 72 5.17 0.10 -10.35
CA PRO A 72 4.62 -0.01 -9.00
C PRO A 72 4.12 -1.42 -8.68
N ASP A 73 5.06 -2.35 -8.55
CA ASP A 73 4.81 -3.78 -8.47
C ASP A 73 4.19 -4.30 -7.18
N PHE A 74 4.22 -3.49 -6.13
CA PHE A 74 3.51 -3.72 -4.88
C PHE A 74 2.01 -3.99 -5.07
N ALA A 75 1.38 -3.47 -6.12
CA ALA A 75 -0.05 -3.65 -6.34
C ALA A 75 -0.39 -4.93 -7.14
N TYR A 76 0.60 -5.65 -7.68
CA TYR A 76 0.36 -6.82 -8.57
C TYR A 76 0.62 -8.17 -7.90
N SER A 77 1.19 -8.18 -6.70
CA SER A 77 1.45 -9.42 -5.97
C SER A 77 0.37 -9.66 -4.93
N ASN A 78 -0.23 -10.85 -4.95
CA ASN A 78 -1.13 -11.28 -3.88
C ASN A 78 -0.36 -11.79 -2.64
N GLU A 79 0.97 -11.83 -2.69
CA GLU A 79 1.80 -12.43 -1.64
C GLU A 79 2.34 -11.40 -0.63
N ASN A 80 2.26 -10.10 -0.94
CA ASN A 80 2.86 -9.05 -0.12
C ASN A 80 1.91 -8.45 0.92
N GLY A 81 0.62 -8.80 0.89
CA GLY A 81 -0.41 -8.31 1.82
C GLY A 81 -1.07 -6.98 1.43
N PHE A 82 -0.76 -6.42 0.25
CA PHE A 82 -1.24 -5.09 -0.12
C PHE A 82 -2.78 -5.06 -0.21
N CYS A 83 -3.39 -4.21 0.61
CA CYS A 83 -4.84 -4.09 0.82
C CYS A 83 -5.54 -5.33 1.42
N ASP A 84 -4.81 -6.31 1.95
CA ASP A 84 -5.40 -7.36 2.77
C ASP A 84 -5.89 -6.77 4.10
N VAL A 85 -7.01 -7.30 4.57
CA VAL A 85 -7.57 -7.04 5.90
C VAL A 85 -7.50 -8.31 6.73
N TYR A 86 -7.15 -8.13 7.99
CA TYR A 86 -7.05 -9.17 8.99
C TYR A 86 -7.87 -8.75 10.22
N THR A 87 -8.48 -9.72 10.87
CA THR A 87 -9.01 -9.55 12.23
C THR A 87 -7.86 -9.42 13.24
N SER A 88 -8.14 -8.91 14.43
CA SER A 88 -7.12 -8.72 15.48
C SER A 88 -6.38 -9.99 15.93
N ASP A 89 -6.98 -11.18 15.74
CA ASP A 89 -6.37 -12.49 16.01
C ASP A 89 -5.57 -13.05 14.81
N GLY A 90 -5.50 -12.29 13.70
CA GLY A 90 -4.66 -12.60 12.54
C GLY A 90 -5.34 -13.41 11.45
N GLN A 91 -6.66 -13.63 11.51
CA GLN A 91 -7.40 -14.25 10.41
C GLN A 91 -7.50 -13.27 9.24
N ASN A 92 -7.01 -13.66 8.06
CA ASN A 92 -7.20 -12.91 6.82
C ASN A 92 -8.69 -12.99 6.41
N ILE A 93 -9.33 -11.83 6.22
CA ILE A 93 -10.74 -11.72 5.79
C ILE A 93 -10.88 -11.25 4.34
N GLY A 94 -9.77 -10.98 3.65
CA GLY A 94 -9.69 -10.73 2.22
C GLY A 94 -9.14 -9.34 1.87
N MET A 95 -9.17 -9.05 0.57
CA MET A 95 -8.78 -7.78 -0.05
C MET A 95 -9.86 -7.31 -1.03
N PRO A 96 -9.95 -6.01 -1.38
CA PRO A 96 -11.03 -5.45 -2.19
C PRO A 96 -11.02 -5.78 -3.68
N TYR A 97 -9.94 -6.40 -4.17
CA TYR A 97 -9.79 -6.71 -5.58
C TYR A 97 -9.12 -8.08 -5.78
N LYS A 98 -9.16 -8.57 -7.01
CA LYS A 98 -8.27 -9.64 -7.48
C LYS A 98 -7.40 -9.09 -8.60
N PHE A 99 -6.11 -9.39 -8.54
CA PHE A 99 -5.21 -9.15 -9.66
C PHE A 99 -5.48 -10.16 -10.78
N LEU A 100 -5.67 -9.67 -12.01
CA LEU A 100 -5.92 -10.51 -13.18
C LEU A 100 -4.64 -10.72 -13.99
N GLN A 101 -3.98 -9.64 -14.37
CA GLN A 101 -2.78 -9.68 -15.20
C GLN A 101 -2.02 -8.36 -15.13
N ALA A 102 -0.73 -8.40 -15.49
CA ALA A 102 0.08 -7.21 -15.69
C ALA A 102 0.66 -7.19 -17.11
N LEU A 103 0.83 -5.99 -17.66
CA LEU A 103 1.60 -5.79 -18.88
C LEU A 103 3.07 -6.16 -18.64
N MET A 104 3.63 -7.02 -19.49
CA MET A 104 5.04 -7.39 -19.45
C MET A 104 5.90 -6.37 -20.20
N ILE A 105 5.93 -5.14 -19.68
CA ILE A 105 6.76 -4.05 -20.20
C ILE A 105 7.82 -3.73 -19.14
N GLY A 106 9.06 -3.52 -19.57
CA GLY A 106 10.16 -3.14 -18.69
C GLY A 106 9.89 -1.81 -17.97
N SER A 107 10.51 -1.63 -16.80
CA SER A 107 10.44 -0.43 -15.97
C SER A 107 10.76 0.86 -16.71
N GLY A 108 11.62 0.82 -17.73
CA GLY A 108 11.93 1.95 -18.61
C GLY A 108 10.72 2.58 -19.33
N ALA A 109 9.57 1.90 -19.37
CA ALA A 109 8.32 2.47 -19.88
C ALA A 109 7.51 3.27 -18.85
N TYR A 110 7.96 3.29 -17.58
CA TYR A 110 7.29 3.94 -16.45
C TYR A 110 8.20 5.02 -15.87
N PRO A 111 8.40 6.14 -16.59
CA PRO A 111 9.14 7.26 -16.05
C PRO A 111 8.46 7.75 -14.77
N PHE A 112 9.29 8.11 -13.80
CA PHE A 112 8.87 8.64 -12.52
C PHE A 112 9.61 9.95 -12.28
N GLU A 113 8.98 11.03 -12.74
CA GLU A 113 9.60 12.35 -12.79
C GLU A 113 9.73 12.98 -11.39
N SER A 114 10.62 13.96 -11.26
CA SER A 114 10.76 14.74 -10.02
C SER A 114 9.41 15.37 -9.64
N GLY A 115 8.96 15.15 -8.41
CA GLY A 115 7.68 15.59 -7.87
C GLY A 115 6.47 14.75 -8.29
N GLU A 116 6.63 13.78 -9.19
CA GLU A 116 5.55 12.89 -9.59
C GLU A 116 5.10 12.00 -8.42
N SER A 117 3.80 11.70 -8.37
CA SER A 117 3.23 10.74 -7.42
C SER A 117 2.45 9.66 -8.15
N LYS A 118 2.76 8.40 -7.86
CA LYS A 118 1.92 7.25 -8.23
C LYS A 118 0.96 6.97 -7.09
N VAL A 119 -0.34 6.97 -7.36
CA VAL A 119 -1.39 6.86 -6.33
C VAL A 119 -2.29 5.67 -6.64
N PHE A 120 -2.33 4.69 -5.74
CA PHE A 120 -3.28 3.57 -5.78
C PHE A 120 -4.42 3.83 -4.80
N GLN A 121 -5.66 3.67 -5.27
CA GLN A 121 -6.86 3.78 -4.45
C GLN A 121 -7.88 2.72 -4.81
N VAL A 122 -8.46 2.09 -3.78
CA VAL A 122 -9.55 1.12 -3.94
C VAL A 122 -10.40 1.09 -2.68
N GLN A 123 -11.72 1.04 -2.87
CA GLN A 123 -12.68 0.91 -1.78
C GLN A 123 -12.77 -0.54 -1.29
N TRP A 124 -13.03 -0.75 0.01
CA TRP A 124 -13.26 -2.08 0.56
C TRP A 124 -14.44 -2.76 -0.14
N THR A 125 -15.62 -2.14 -0.10
CA THR A 125 -16.81 -2.61 -0.82
C THR A 125 -16.85 -2.03 -2.24
N ASP A 126 -15.87 -2.36 -3.07
CA ASP A 126 -15.82 -1.93 -4.46
C ASP A 126 -16.93 -2.60 -5.29
N ASN A 127 -17.74 -1.80 -5.98
CA ASN A 127 -18.92 -2.27 -6.73
C ASN A 127 -18.72 -2.22 -8.24
N ARG A 128 -17.48 -2.11 -8.72
CA ARG A 128 -17.19 -2.20 -10.14
C ARG A 128 -17.45 -3.62 -10.66
N ASP A 129 -18.42 -3.75 -11.55
CA ASP A 129 -18.74 -5.02 -12.22
C ASP A 129 -17.77 -5.36 -13.37
N ALA A 130 -17.05 -4.37 -13.87
CA ALA A 130 -16.10 -4.53 -14.97
C ALA A 130 -14.65 -4.42 -14.45
N PRO A 131 -13.70 -5.18 -15.04
CA PRO A 131 -12.30 -5.01 -14.74
C PRO A 131 -11.82 -3.58 -15.01
N TRP A 132 -10.88 -3.10 -14.20
CA TRP A 132 -10.23 -1.81 -14.38
C TRP A 132 -8.72 -1.96 -14.47
N ASN A 133 -8.08 -0.95 -15.03
CA ASN A 133 -6.63 -0.88 -15.12
C ASN A 133 -6.09 0.18 -14.18
N TRP A 134 -4.95 -0.12 -13.55
CA TRP A 134 -4.14 0.88 -12.88
C TRP A 134 -2.67 0.59 -13.16
N GLU A 135 -1.98 1.59 -13.70
CA GLU A 135 -0.59 1.47 -14.16
C GLU A 135 -0.44 0.24 -15.09
N LYS A 136 0.37 -0.75 -14.73
CA LYS A 136 0.53 -1.98 -15.55
C LYS A 136 -0.46 -3.10 -15.24
N GLY A 137 -1.29 -2.98 -14.22
CA GLY A 137 -2.16 -4.06 -13.75
C GLY A 137 -3.61 -3.91 -14.19
N THR A 138 -4.25 -5.05 -14.46
CA THR A 138 -5.70 -5.20 -14.60
C THR A 138 -6.25 -5.93 -13.38
N TYR A 139 -7.37 -5.45 -12.86
CA TYR A 139 -7.98 -5.91 -11.61
C TYR A 139 -9.48 -6.08 -11.79
N GLU A 140 -10.08 -6.95 -10.99
CA GLU A 140 -11.54 -7.03 -10.81
C GLU A 140 -11.91 -6.87 -9.34
N SER A 141 -13.15 -6.46 -9.06
CA SER A 141 -13.63 -6.32 -7.69
C SER A 141 -13.85 -7.70 -7.09
N SER A 142 -13.49 -7.85 -5.83
CA SER A 142 -13.88 -9.02 -5.04
C SER A 142 -15.28 -8.88 -4.43
N HIS A 143 -15.92 -7.72 -4.57
CA HIS A 143 -17.24 -7.38 -4.03
C HIS A 143 -17.34 -7.70 -2.53
N GLN A 144 -16.36 -7.25 -1.74
CA GLN A 144 -16.38 -7.49 -0.30
C GLN A 144 -17.66 -6.95 0.34
N ALA A 145 -18.18 -7.70 1.29
CA ALA A 145 -19.26 -7.22 2.16
C ALA A 145 -18.70 -6.18 3.14
N PRO A 146 -19.54 -5.23 3.62
CA PRO A 146 -19.14 -4.34 4.70
C PRO A 146 -18.63 -5.11 5.92
N LEU A 147 -17.62 -4.56 6.59
CA LEU A 147 -17.11 -5.14 7.83
C LEU A 147 -18.12 -4.92 8.97
N ILE A 148 -18.26 -5.94 9.81
CA ILE A 148 -19.01 -5.85 11.07
C ILE A 148 -18.16 -5.17 12.14
N LYS A 149 -18.78 -4.75 13.24
CA LYS A 149 -18.06 -4.18 14.39
C LYS A 149 -16.92 -5.07 14.86
N GLY A 150 -15.77 -4.44 15.13
CA GLY A 150 -14.58 -5.17 15.55
C GLY A 150 -13.29 -4.40 15.37
N HIS A 151 -12.19 -5.08 15.71
CA HIS A 151 -10.83 -4.59 15.55
C HIS A 151 -10.14 -5.35 14.42
N TYR A 152 -9.51 -4.60 13.52
CA TYR A 152 -8.89 -5.11 12.31
C TYR A 152 -7.52 -4.48 12.10
N TYR A 153 -6.75 -5.06 11.20
CA TYR A 153 -5.57 -4.41 10.64
C TYR A 153 -5.41 -4.70 9.16
N THR A 154 -4.72 -3.81 8.47
CA THR A 154 -4.10 -4.08 7.17
C THR A 154 -2.60 -3.97 7.31
N GLU A 155 -1.88 -4.88 6.67
CA GLU A 155 -0.42 -4.93 6.73
C GLU A 155 0.13 -5.42 5.40
N PHE A 156 1.16 -4.76 4.89
CA PHE A 156 1.88 -5.24 3.73
C PHE A 156 3.36 -4.93 3.82
N LYS A 157 4.17 -5.81 3.23
CA LYS A 157 5.63 -5.70 3.20
C LYS A 157 6.12 -5.66 1.77
N HIS A 158 6.93 -4.68 1.42
CA HIS A 158 7.44 -4.58 0.06
C HIS A 158 8.84 -3.96 0.03
N GLN A 159 9.69 -4.50 -0.85
CA GLN A 159 10.94 -3.87 -1.23
C GLN A 159 10.71 -3.10 -2.53
N PHE A 160 10.95 -1.79 -2.53
CA PHE A 160 10.70 -0.95 -3.70
C PHE A 160 11.96 -0.76 -4.51
N TRP A 161 11.85 -0.97 -5.82
CA TRP A 161 12.94 -0.77 -6.78
C TRP A 161 12.62 0.40 -7.70
N PHE A 162 13.55 1.33 -7.79
CA PHE A 162 13.50 2.49 -8.66
C PHE A 162 14.76 2.48 -9.53
N ASP A 163 14.58 2.35 -10.84
CA ASP A 163 15.73 2.37 -11.73
C ASP A 163 16.17 3.80 -11.98
N GLY A 164 17.48 4.00 -11.93
CA GLY A 164 18.14 5.24 -12.21
C GLY A 164 18.19 5.56 -13.70
N THR A 165 18.89 6.65 -14.01
CA THR A 165 19.26 7.02 -15.38
C THR A 165 20.77 6.86 -15.54
N SER A 166 21.34 7.18 -16.71
CA SER A 166 22.81 7.20 -16.86
C SER A 166 23.52 8.08 -15.82
N ASP A 167 22.82 9.08 -15.27
CA ASP A 167 23.36 10.12 -14.41
C ASP A 167 22.88 9.99 -12.94
N ASN A 168 22.20 8.88 -12.62
CA ASN A 168 21.70 8.60 -11.28
C ASN A 168 21.68 7.10 -10.99
N SER A 169 22.12 6.68 -9.81
CA SER A 169 22.05 5.28 -9.40
C SER A 169 20.61 4.84 -9.16
N ASP A 170 20.39 3.53 -9.29
CA ASP A 170 19.18 2.86 -8.84
C ASP A 170 18.99 3.06 -7.34
N ILE A 171 17.75 2.94 -6.89
CA ILE A 171 17.36 2.95 -5.48
C ILE A 171 16.62 1.65 -5.19
N ILE A 172 17.12 0.91 -4.21
CA ILE A 172 16.48 -0.28 -3.69
C ILE A 172 16.32 -0.04 -2.20
N THR A 173 15.08 -0.02 -1.71
CA THR A 173 14.83 0.14 -0.28
C THR A 173 15.18 -1.14 0.48
N ASP A 174 15.26 -1.07 1.81
CA ASP A 174 15.01 -2.25 2.64
C ASP A 174 13.56 -2.73 2.45
N ILE A 175 13.20 -3.89 3.03
CA ILE A 175 11.79 -4.30 3.10
C ILE A 175 11.07 -3.33 4.05
N LEU A 176 10.16 -2.55 3.48
CA LEU A 176 9.33 -1.62 4.25
C LEU A 176 8.04 -2.34 4.66
N ASN A 177 7.68 -2.27 5.94
CA ASN A 177 6.44 -2.86 6.45
C ASN A 177 5.48 -1.75 6.86
N PHE A 178 4.30 -1.72 6.25
CA PHE A 178 3.25 -0.75 6.54
C PHE A 178 2.11 -1.44 7.28
N LYS A 179 1.74 -0.95 8.46
CA LYS A 179 0.64 -1.52 9.25
C LYS A 179 -0.32 -0.48 9.79
N ILE A 180 -1.60 -0.61 9.47
CA ILE A 180 -2.67 0.23 10.03
C ILE A 180 -3.58 -0.67 10.85
N ASN A 181 -3.68 -0.41 12.14
CA ASN A 181 -4.74 -0.99 12.98
C ASN A 181 -5.93 -0.04 12.94
N PHE A 182 -7.14 -0.58 12.79
CA PHE A 182 -8.36 0.20 12.70
C PHE A 182 -9.53 -0.52 13.36
N LYS A 183 -10.62 0.21 13.61
CA LYS A 183 -11.84 -0.34 14.24
C LYS A 183 -13.10 0.06 13.51
N ILE A 184 -14.10 -0.81 13.59
CA ILE A 184 -15.47 -0.59 13.12
C ILE A 184 -16.38 -0.50 14.35
N GLU A 185 -17.14 0.59 14.49
CA GLU A 185 -17.97 0.93 15.68
C GLU A 185 -19.48 1.04 15.41
#